data_AF-A0A227HHW5-F1
#
_entry.id   AF-A0A227HHW5-F1
#
_cell.length_a   1.000
_cell.length_b   1.000
_cell.length_c   1.000
_cell.angle_alpha   90.00
_cell.angle_beta   90.00
_cell.angle_gamma   90.00
#
_symmetry.space_group_name_H-M   'P 1'
#
loop_
_entity.id
_entity.type
_entity.pdbx_description
1 polymer ?
#
loop_
_entity_poly.entity_id
_entity_poly.type
_entity_poly.pdbx_seq_one_letter_code
_entity_poly.pdbx_strand_id
1 'polypeptide(L)' 'QNVPEKYWDIAKEGMRRVNHGTRGTARRSFYNMSYQTAGKSGTAQVFGLGENEEYNADEIAEHLRDHALFTGFAP' A
#
# COMPACT_ATOMS: atom_id res chain seq x y z
N GLN A 1 19.51 12.97 -19.29
CA GLN A 1 19.79 11.51 -19.16
C GLN A 1 18.52 10.85 -18.67
N ASN A 2 18.11 9.74 -19.29
CA ASN A 2 16.94 8.97 -18.84
C ASN A 2 17.32 8.03 -17.69
N VAL A 3 16.36 7.76 -16.81
CA VAL A 3 16.52 6.80 -15.72
C VAL A 3 16.72 5.39 -16.32
N PRO A 4 17.75 4.62 -15.90
CA PRO A 4 17.95 3.25 -16.38
C PRO A 4 16.74 2.34 -16.15
N GLU A 5 16.41 1.52 -17.14
CA GLU A 5 15.23 0.63 -17.14
C GLU A 5 15.16 -0.29 -15.92
N LYS A 6 16.31 -0.80 -15.47
CA LYS A 6 16.41 -1.66 -14.28
C LYS A 6 15.72 -1.08 -13.03
N TYR A 7 15.72 0.24 -12.85
CA TYR A 7 15.09 0.84 -11.67
C TYR A 7 13.57 0.83 -11.77
N TRP A 8 13.03 1.05 -12.97
CA TRP A 8 11.61 0.90 -13.23
C TRP A 8 11.15 -0.55 -13.05
N ASP A 9 11.95 -1.51 -13.51
CA ASP A 9 11.62 -2.93 -13.36
C ASP A 9 11.61 -3.39 -11.91
N ILE A 10 12.59 -2.94 -11.11
CA ILE A 10 12.62 -3.22 -9.67
C ILE A 10 11.37 -2.65 -8.97
N ALA A 11 10.97 -1.41 -9.30
CA ALA A 11 9.78 -0.80 -8.73
C ALA A 11 8.50 -1.55 -9.12
N LYS A 12 8.32 -1.87 -10.41
CA LYS A 12 7.17 -2.63 -10.93
C LYS A 12 7.09 -4.03 -10.30
N GLU A 13 8.21 -4.74 -10.18
CA GLU A 13 8.23 -6.06 -9.53
C GLU A 13 7.90 -5.95 -8.04
N GLY A 14 8.40 -4.90 -7.36
CA GLY A 14 8.00 -4.60 -5.98
C GLY A 14 6.49 -4.43 -5.84
N MET A 15 5.87 -3.66 -6.74
CA MET A 15 4.42 -3.45 -6.77
C MET A 15 3.63 -4.73 -7.10
N ARG A 16 4.14 -5.58 -8.00
CA ARG A 16 3.54 -6.89 -8.27
C ARG A 16 3.59 -7.79 -7.04
N ARG A 17 4.70 -7.79 -6.29
CA ARG A 17 4.87 -8.56 -5.05
C ARG A 17 4.00 -8.08 -3.90
N VAL A 18 3.57 -6.82 -3.90
CA VAL A 18 2.56 -6.33 -2.93
C VAL A 18 1.22 -7.05 -3.12
N ASN A 19 0.83 -7.32 -4.37
CA ASN A 19 -0.44 -7.97 -4.69
C ASN A 19 -0.34 -9.51 -4.75
N HIS A 20 0.82 -10.06 -5.11
CA HIS A 20 0.95 -11.50 -5.41
C HIS A 20 2.05 -12.21 -4.60
N GLY A 21 2.96 -11.46 -3.98
CA GLY A 21 4.04 -12.02 -3.17
C GLY A 21 3.54 -12.60 -1.86
N THR A 22 4.22 -13.61 -1.33
CA THR A 22 3.84 -14.31 -0.09
C THR A 22 3.72 -13.40 1.13
N ARG A 23 4.46 -12.27 1.15
CA ARG A 23 4.43 -11.23 2.19
C ARG A 23 3.77 -9.92 1.73
N GLY A 24 3.01 -9.95 0.62
CA GLY A 24 2.41 -8.77 0.04
C GLY A 24 1.29 -8.20 0.92
N THR A 25 1.31 -6.89 1.18
CA THR A 25 0.30 -6.23 2.03
C THR A 25 -1.10 -6.26 1.44
N ALA A 26 -1.23 -6.37 0.11
CA ALA A 26 -2.50 -6.45 -0.59
C ALA A 26 -2.86 -7.88 -1.05
N ARG A 27 -2.04 -8.89 -0.72
CA ARG A 27 -2.17 -10.24 -1.30
C ARG A 27 -3.57 -10.84 -1.21
N ARG A 28 -4.21 -10.73 -0.04
CA ARG A 28 -5.55 -11.28 0.20
C ARG A 28 -6.61 -10.65 -0.69
N SER A 29 -6.45 -9.41 -1.13
CA SER A 29 -7.40 -8.74 -2.00
C SER A 29 -7.26 -9.14 -3.47
N PHE A 30 -6.06 -9.60 -3.88
CA PHE A 30 -5.72 -9.83 -5.29
C PHE A 30 -5.44 -11.31 -5.65
N TYR A 31 -5.48 -12.25 -4.69
CA TYR A 31 -4.98 -13.63 -4.86
C TYR A 31 -5.70 -14.49 -5.92
N ASN A 32 -6.93 -14.15 -6.31
CA ASN A 32 -7.75 -14.95 -7.22
C ASN A 32 -8.14 -14.21 -8.51
N MET A 33 -7.32 -13.26 -8.94
CA MET A 33 -7.59 -12.50 -10.17
C MET A 33 -7.15 -13.27 -11.42
N SER A 34 -7.93 -13.14 -12.48
CA SER A 34 -7.65 -13.75 -13.79
C SER A 34 -6.50 -13.09 -14.54
N TYR A 35 -6.03 -11.94 -14.09
CA TYR A 35 -4.94 -11.17 -14.69
C TYR A 35 -3.93 -10.73 -13.63
N GLN A 36 -2.69 -10.46 -14.06
CA GLN A 36 -1.67 -9.90 -13.17
C GLN A 36 -2.02 -8.45 -12.84
N THR A 37 -1.61 -8.03 -11.65
CA THR A 37 -1.79 -6.65 -11.20
C THR A 37 -0.59 -6.26 -10.39
N ALA A 38 -0.32 -4.96 -10.36
CA ALA A 38 0.71 -4.39 -9.52
C ALA A 38 0.15 -3.17 -8.80
N GLY A 39 0.46 -3.02 -7.52
CA GLY A 39 -0.02 -1.90 -6.75
C GLY A 39 0.76 -1.65 -5.48
N LYS A 40 0.35 -0.62 -4.74
CA LYS A 40 0.94 -0.28 -3.46
C LYS A 40 -0.14 0.32 -2.55
N SER A 41 -0.22 -0.20 -1.33
CA SER A 41 -1.01 0.40 -0.26
C SER A 41 -0.27 1.57 0.39
N GLY A 42 -1.04 2.55 0.86
CA GLY A 42 -0.60 3.66 1.69
C GLY A 42 -1.59 3.89 2.84
N THR A 43 -1.09 4.53 3.89
CA THR A 43 -1.86 4.92 5.07
C THR A 43 -1.47 6.36 5.36
N ALA A 44 -2.45 7.25 5.53
CA ALA A 44 -2.19 8.64 5.87
C ALA A 44 -2.91 9.00 7.17
N GLN A 45 -2.13 9.41 8.16
CA GLN A 45 -2.63 9.88 9.44
C GLN A 45 -3.17 11.30 9.31
N VAL A 46 -4.37 11.55 9.84
CA VAL A 46 -5.12 12.81 9.65
C VAL A 46 -5.06 13.76 10.85
N PHE A 47 -4.48 13.33 11.97
CA PHE A 47 -4.31 14.15 13.18
C PHE A 47 -2.97 13.84 13.88
N GLY A 48 -2.44 14.81 14.62
CA GLY A 48 -1.21 14.62 15.41
C GLY A 48 -1.50 13.95 16.75
N LEU A 49 -0.59 13.10 17.21
CA LEU A 49 -0.59 12.54 18.56
C LEU A 49 0.26 13.42 19.49
N GLY A 50 -0.11 13.48 20.77
CA GLY A 50 0.76 14.07 21.80
C GLY A 50 2.03 13.25 22.01
N GLU A 51 3.06 13.82 22.66
CA GLU A 51 4.38 13.17 22.82
C GLU A 51 4.35 11.80 23.55
N ASN A 52 3.25 11.48 24.24
CA ASN A 52 3.06 10.21 24.94
C ASN A 52 1.77 9.47 24.53
N GLU A 53 1.18 9.81 23.38
CA GLU A 53 0.00 9.12 22.89
C GLU A 53 0.36 8.10 21.80
N GLU A 54 -0.17 6.89 21.96
CA GLU A 54 -0.07 5.83 20.96
C GLU A 54 -1.35 5.80 20.11
N TYR A 55 -1.20 5.59 18.80
CA TYR A 55 -2.33 5.49 17.90
C TYR A 55 -3.18 4.25 18.23
N ASN A 56 -4.47 4.43 18.53
CA ASN A 56 -5.43 3.35 18.67
C ASN A 56 -6.68 3.60 17.82
N ALA A 57 -6.82 2.85 16.72
CA ALA A 57 -7.93 2.98 15.77
C ALA A 57 -9.32 2.74 16.38
N ASP A 58 -9.39 1.97 17.46
CA ASP A 58 -10.64 1.62 18.13
C ASP A 58 -11.09 2.71 19.12
N GLU A 59 -10.16 3.55 19.59
CA GLU A 59 -10.41 4.62 20.56
C GLU A 59 -10.62 5.99 19.90
N ILE A 60 -10.37 6.10 18.59
CA ILE A 60 -10.53 7.35 17.83
C ILE A 60 -11.85 7.40 17.06
N ALA A 61 -12.42 8.61 16.96
CA ALA A 61 -13.61 8.86 16.15
C ALA A 61 -13.33 8.50 14.68
N GLU A 62 -14.35 8.00 13.96
CA GLU A 62 -14.19 7.48 12.60
C GLU A 62 -13.53 8.48 11.64
N HIS A 63 -13.90 9.76 11.72
CA HIS A 63 -13.34 10.82 10.88
C HIS A 63 -11.87 11.19 11.22
N LEU A 64 -11.32 10.65 12.30
CA LEU A 64 -9.91 10.78 12.69
C LEU A 64 -9.10 9.52 12.38
N ARG A 65 -9.72 8.44 11.91
CA ARG A 65 -8.98 7.24 11.49
C ARG A 65 -8.12 7.52 10.28
N ASP A 66 -7.02 6.79 10.17
CA ASP A 66 -6.14 6.90 9.02
C ASP A 66 -6.88 6.65 7.70
N HIS A 67 -6.58 7.46 6.70
CA HIS A 67 -7.07 7.24 5.34
C HIS A 67 -6.34 6.04 4.73
N ALA A 68 -7.12 5.08 4.19
CA ALA A 68 -6.60 3.95 3.44
C ALA A 68 -6.42 4.33 1.96
N LEU A 69 -5.18 4.29 1.46
CA LEU A 69 -4.85 4.59 0.07
C LEU A 69 -4.40 3.33 -0.66
N PHE A 70 -4.70 3.27 -1.95
CA PHE A 70 -4.14 2.28 -2.85
C PHE A 70 -3.96 2.87 -4.25
N THR A 71 -2.83 2.58 -4.89
CA THR A 71 -2.60 2.85 -6.31
C THR A 71 -2.14 1.58 -7.00
N GLY A 72 -2.51 1.40 -8.26
CA GLY A 72 -2.12 0.22 -9.02
C GLY A 72 -2.47 0.32 -10.50
N PHE A 73 -1.95 -0.63 -11.24
CA PHE A 73 -2.18 -0.80 -12.67
C PHE A 73 -2.37 -2.28 -13.01
N ALA A 74 -2.91 -2.51 -14.21
CA ALA A 74 -3.15 -3.83 -14.76
C ALA A 74 -3.19 -3.81 -16.31
N PRO A 75 -2.87 -4.93 -16.98
CA PRO A 75 -2.22 -6.10 -16.38
C PRO A 75 -0.81 -5.78 -15.84
#